data_AF-A0A6I5ZX55-F1
#
_entry.id   AF-A0A6I5ZX55-F1
#
_cell.length_a   1.000
_cell.length_b   1.000
_cell.length_c   1.000
_cell.angle_alpha   90.00
_cell.angle_beta   90.00
_cell.angle_gamma   90.00
#
_symmetry.space_group_name_H-M   'P 1'
#
loop_
_entity.id
_entity.type
_entity.pdbx_description
1 polymer ?
#
loop_
_entity_poly.entity_id
_entity_poly.type
_entity_poly.pdbx_seq_one_letter_code
_entity_poly.pdbx_strand_id
1 'polypeptide(L)'
;MLREDRITGDTDWTTPDPSDLGEPDLPSCDPSGVLAGGHHPFDIGRPAASTFYSTDDGFTRCAPRRGLEPDELARLTPAGGRVTTHRTVAVVHGDDLVRVWPHGGAFAYRLVVPGVGGDAVEVGVPGSVRHAVVVARVVSRAAGVPVLVTRRDGVRERGLWPTHVPVPPGEVTDDTAWVSPAAAAFVPPDVVDCCSPADPTLGPLVTDPSDVRPGVYWSTNHGTTRCLLEGELTPEELTGRIPMGYTNLHLEERRAVVHDGEVLRVWARHRVEPVREPGLPAAWRAPEEFRLLVAGAAGAAAVRLTAEPDVAAAVRAAVVLSRRMRATVVVGREVAQWAWH
;
A
#
# COMPACT_ATOMS: atom_id res chain seq x y z
N MET A 1 17.97 12.11 16.75
CA MET A 1 17.11 10.91 16.70
C MET A 1 15.95 11.09 17.67
N LEU A 2 14.70 11.04 17.18
CA LEU A 2 13.50 11.19 18.00
C LEU A 2 13.06 9.84 18.58
N ARG A 3 12.40 9.84 19.75
CA ARG A 3 11.92 8.61 20.40
C ARG A 3 10.44 8.34 20.09
N GLU A 4 10.14 7.14 19.62
CA GLU A 4 8.81 6.71 19.16
C GLU A 4 7.80 6.54 20.31
N ASP A 5 8.26 6.16 21.51
CA ASP A 5 7.42 5.96 22.70
C ASP A 5 6.71 7.24 23.19
N ARG A 6 7.05 8.39 22.59
CA ARG A 6 6.53 9.72 22.92
C ARG A 6 5.62 10.33 21.86
N ILE A 7 5.20 9.57 20.84
CA ILE A 7 4.29 10.09 19.80
C ILE A 7 2.85 10.14 20.33
N THR A 8 2.35 11.35 20.53
CA THR A 8 0.98 11.69 20.96
C THR A 8 0.29 12.60 19.94
N GLY A 9 -1.05 12.74 20.00
CA GLY A 9 -1.84 13.51 19.02
C GLY A 9 -1.43 14.98 18.83
N ASP A 10 -0.82 15.57 19.85
CA ASP A 10 -0.32 16.94 19.98
C ASP A 10 1.21 17.07 19.80
N THR A 11 1.91 15.96 19.53
CA THR A 11 3.37 15.95 19.37
C THR A 11 3.85 16.79 18.17
N ASP A 12 4.70 17.78 18.44
CA ASP A 12 5.49 18.50 17.44
C ASP A 12 6.99 18.33 17.77
N TRP A 13 7.77 17.74 16.86
CA TRP A 13 9.20 17.50 17.04
C TRP A 13 10.00 18.06 15.86
N THR A 14 10.47 19.30 16.01
CA THR A 14 11.29 20.01 15.02
C THR A 14 12.51 20.68 15.67
N THR A 15 13.74 20.58 15.15
CA THR A 15 14.38 19.48 14.39
C THR A 15 15.88 19.53 14.73
N PRO A 16 16.61 18.41 14.90
CA PRO A 16 18.08 18.45 14.75
C PRO A 16 18.42 18.41 13.25
N ASP A 17 19.38 19.23 12.81
CA ASP A 17 19.80 19.25 11.39
C ASP A 17 20.19 17.83 10.92
N PRO A 18 19.53 17.29 9.89
CA PRO A 18 19.95 16.05 9.28
C PRO A 18 21.25 16.28 8.51
N SER A 19 22.20 15.36 8.64
CA SER A 19 23.25 15.19 7.62
C SER A 19 22.58 14.99 6.27
N ASP A 20 23.07 15.70 5.25
CA ASP A 20 22.56 15.72 3.87
C ASP A 20 22.04 14.34 3.42
N LEU A 21 20.73 14.14 3.54
CA LEU A 21 20.06 12.91 3.11
C LEU A 21 19.88 13.05 1.60
N GLY A 22 20.96 12.75 0.88
CA GLY A 22 21.15 13.08 -0.53
C GLY A 22 19.87 12.94 -1.32
N GLU A 23 19.50 14.01 -2.02
CA GLU A 23 18.22 14.12 -2.72
C GLU A 23 17.98 12.85 -3.55
N PRO A 24 16.88 12.10 -3.31
CA PRO A 24 16.48 11.04 -4.23
C PRO A 24 16.32 11.62 -5.65
N ASP A 25 16.23 10.78 -6.69
CA ASP A 25 15.75 11.29 -7.99
C ASP A 25 14.28 11.74 -7.82
N LEU A 26 14.06 13.06 -7.69
CA LEU A 26 12.79 13.65 -7.28
C LEU A 26 11.85 13.86 -8.48
N PRO A 27 10.52 13.65 -8.35
CA PRO A 27 9.55 14.09 -9.35
C PRO A 27 9.71 15.56 -9.76
N SER A 28 9.83 15.79 -11.06
CA SER A 28 9.60 17.10 -11.69
C SER A 28 8.12 17.26 -12.10
N CYS A 29 7.23 17.21 -11.10
CA CYS A 29 5.78 17.22 -11.34
C CYS A 29 5.12 18.52 -10.86
N ASP A 30 5.09 19.50 -11.77
CA ASP A 30 3.98 20.44 -11.95
C ASP A 30 4.13 21.14 -13.32
N PRO A 31 3.41 20.68 -14.36
CA PRO A 31 3.46 21.32 -15.68
C PRO A 31 2.71 22.67 -15.74
N SER A 32 1.92 23.01 -14.71
CA SER A 32 1.11 24.23 -14.68
C SER A 32 1.83 25.46 -14.10
N GLY A 33 2.95 25.26 -13.40
CA GLY A 33 3.73 26.31 -12.76
C GLY A 33 3.21 26.77 -11.38
N VAL A 34 2.02 26.33 -10.96
CA VAL A 34 1.37 26.66 -9.67
C VAL A 34 2.22 26.26 -8.45
N LEU A 35 2.94 25.15 -8.55
CA LEU A 35 3.79 24.53 -7.53
C LEU A 35 5.25 24.39 -7.98
N ALA A 36 5.64 24.92 -9.14
CA ALA A 36 7.01 24.82 -9.66
C ALA A 36 8.07 25.43 -8.72
N GLY A 37 7.71 26.45 -7.93
CA GLY A 37 8.56 27.02 -6.87
C GLY A 37 8.44 26.32 -5.50
N GLY A 38 7.64 25.26 -5.39
CA GLY A 38 7.45 24.47 -4.18
C GLY A 38 8.60 23.50 -3.94
N HIS A 39 8.92 23.27 -2.66
CA HIS A 39 9.88 22.24 -2.25
C HIS A 39 9.33 20.85 -2.51
N HIS A 40 10.22 19.88 -2.65
CA HIS A 40 9.81 18.49 -2.75
C HIS A 40 9.28 17.98 -1.40
N PRO A 41 8.26 17.10 -1.32
CA PRO A 41 7.77 16.55 -0.06
C PRO A 41 8.79 15.74 0.77
N PHE A 42 9.94 15.42 0.19
CA PHE A 42 11.08 14.78 0.87
C PHE A 42 12.25 15.74 1.15
N ASP A 43 12.13 17.04 0.81
CA ASP A 43 13.06 18.10 1.26
C ASP A 43 12.79 18.42 2.75
N ILE A 44 13.42 17.61 3.60
CA ILE A 44 13.30 17.70 5.06
C ILE A 44 13.97 18.94 5.66
N GLY A 45 14.83 19.64 4.91
CA GLY A 45 15.53 20.83 5.40
C GLY A 45 14.59 22.02 5.63
N ARG A 46 13.38 22.00 5.06
CA ARG A 46 12.44 23.14 5.09
C ARG A 46 11.39 22.97 6.21
N PRO A 47 11.26 23.90 7.17
CA PRO A 47 10.33 23.75 8.31
C PRO A 47 8.83 23.81 7.98
N ALA A 48 8.45 24.49 6.89
CA ALA A 48 7.06 24.88 6.64
C ALA A 48 6.23 23.86 5.83
N ALA A 49 6.88 22.98 5.06
CA ALA A 49 6.25 22.12 4.06
C ALA A 49 5.63 20.85 4.67
N SER A 50 4.59 21.03 5.50
CA SER A 50 3.78 19.93 6.08
C SER A 50 2.58 19.52 5.22
N THR A 51 2.43 20.07 4.02
CA THR A 51 1.29 19.79 3.13
C THR A 51 1.73 19.67 1.67
N PHE A 52 1.30 18.60 1.01
CA PHE A 52 1.50 18.35 -0.41
C PHE A 52 0.25 17.71 -1.04
N TYR A 53 0.29 17.51 -2.35
CA TYR A 53 -0.85 17.07 -3.14
C TYR A 53 -0.47 15.88 -4.00
N SER A 54 -1.38 14.91 -4.16
CA SER A 54 -1.24 13.84 -5.15
C SER A 54 -2.43 13.83 -6.11
N THR A 55 -2.20 13.33 -7.31
CA THR A 55 -3.12 13.24 -8.43
C THR A 55 -3.13 11.82 -8.99
N ASP A 56 -4.08 11.47 -9.86
CA ASP A 56 -4.18 10.09 -10.37
C ASP A 56 -2.96 9.66 -11.22
N ASP A 57 -2.23 10.63 -11.76
CA ASP A 57 -1.02 10.48 -12.57
C ASP A 57 0.31 10.60 -11.77
N GLY A 58 0.27 10.96 -10.48
CA GLY A 58 1.47 11.00 -9.65
C GLY A 58 1.40 11.88 -8.39
N PHE A 59 2.57 12.36 -7.95
CA PHE A 59 2.72 13.19 -6.76
C PHE A 59 3.24 14.58 -7.15
N THR A 60 2.60 15.61 -6.59
CA THR A 60 2.91 17.02 -6.86
C THR A 60 3.77 17.61 -5.74
N ARG A 61 4.56 18.64 -6.06
CA ARG A 61 5.41 19.36 -5.10
C ARG A 61 4.62 19.93 -3.91
N CYS A 62 5.30 20.23 -2.80
CA CYS A 62 4.66 20.87 -1.65
C CYS A 62 4.15 22.26 -1.99
N ALA A 63 2.94 22.60 -1.53
CA ALA A 63 2.55 24.00 -1.52
C ALA A 63 3.29 24.76 -0.40
N PRO A 64 3.87 25.94 -0.68
CA PRO A 64 4.51 26.76 0.35
C PRO A 64 3.51 27.37 1.34
N ARG A 65 2.20 27.28 1.06
CA ARG A 65 1.10 27.75 1.91
C ARG A 65 0.11 26.61 2.20
N ARG A 66 -0.53 26.65 3.38
CA ARG A 66 -1.65 25.76 3.69
C ARG A 66 -2.85 26.10 2.82
N GLY A 67 -3.31 25.12 2.04
CA GLY A 67 -4.50 25.26 1.21
C GLY A 67 -4.21 25.98 -0.11
N LEU A 68 -4.49 25.27 -1.20
CA LEU A 68 -4.68 25.85 -2.51
C LEU A 68 -6.17 26.17 -2.70
N GLU A 69 -6.45 27.27 -3.40
CA GLU A 69 -7.80 27.65 -3.80
C GLU A 69 -8.38 26.61 -4.78
N PRO A 70 -9.72 26.50 -4.91
CA PRO A 70 -10.35 25.57 -5.84
C PRO A 70 -9.81 25.65 -7.27
N ASP A 71 -9.55 26.86 -7.77
CA ASP A 71 -9.02 27.09 -9.13
C ASP A 71 -7.53 26.75 -9.29
N GLU A 72 -6.76 26.70 -8.20
CA GLU A 72 -5.39 26.20 -8.22
C GLU A 72 -5.38 24.67 -8.21
N LEU A 73 -6.22 24.04 -7.38
CA LEU A 73 -6.41 22.58 -7.38
C LEU A 73 -6.89 22.08 -8.75
N ALA A 74 -7.79 22.82 -9.41
CA ALA A 74 -8.26 22.52 -10.77
C ALA A 74 -7.19 22.64 -11.87
N ARG A 75 -6.00 23.17 -11.56
CA ARG A 75 -4.84 23.23 -12.46
C ARG A 75 -3.82 22.12 -12.23
N LEU A 76 -3.86 21.45 -11.07
CA LEU A 76 -2.93 20.35 -10.74
C LEU A 76 -3.24 19.05 -11.49
N THR A 77 -4.50 18.80 -11.84
CA THR A 77 -4.94 17.56 -12.50
C THR A 77 -5.82 17.85 -13.72
N PRO A 78 -5.81 17.00 -14.76
CA PRO A 78 -6.72 17.09 -15.91
C PRO A 78 -8.21 17.10 -15.53
N ALA A 79 -9.09 17.35 -16.51
CA ALA A 79 -10.53 17.20 -16.30
C ALA A 79 -10.86 15.74 -15.97
N GLY A 80 -11.69 15.51 -14.94
CA GLY A 80 -12.03 14.16 -14.44
C GLY A 80 -11.03 13.55 -13.44
N GLY A 81 -9.85 14.15 -13.27
CA GLY A 81 -8.86 13.67 -12.29
C GLY A 81 -9.22 14.02 -10.83
N ARG A 82 -8.71 13.22 -9.90
CA ARG A 82 -8.78 13.43 -8.45
C ARG A 82 -7.56 14.21 -7.96
N VAL A 83 -7.78 15.11 -7.00
CA VAL A 83 -6.69 15.70 -6.19
C VAL A 83 -6.88 15.29 -4.73
N THR A 84 -5.83 14.73 -4.15
CA THR A 84 -5.76 14.33 -2.75
C THR A 84 -4.84 15.27 -1.99
N THR A 85 -5.30 15.81 -0.86
CA THR A 85 -4.49 16.65 0.02
C THR A 85 -3.86 15.81 1.12
N HIS A 86 -2.54 15.83 1.20
CA HIS A 86 -1.74 15.12 2.20
C HIS A 86 -1.15 16.07 3.20
N ARG A 87 -1.28 15.72 4.48
CA ARG A 87 -0.55 16.36 5.57
C ARG A 87 0.52 15.42 6.08
N THR A 88 1.79 15.82 5.99
CA THR A 88 2.91 15.06 6.54
C THR A 88 2.80 15.06 8.07
N VAL A 89 2.89 13.86 8.65
CA VAL A 89 2.77 13.57 10.08
C VAL A 89 4.11 13.13 10.65
N ALA A 90 4.88 12.33 9.90
CA ALA A 90 6.26 12.02 10.26
C ALA A 90 7.12 11.77 9.02
N VAL A 91 8.43 11.91 9.17
CA VAL A 91 9.42 11.40 8.20
C VAL A 91 10.28 10.34 8.88
N VAL A 92 10.43 9.20 8.22
CA VAL A 92 11.26 8.09 8.66
C VAL A 92 12.33 7.82 7.62
N HIS A 93 13.56 7.58 8.04
CA HIS A 93 14.68 7.19 7.17
C HIS A 93 15.47 6.04 7.80
N GLY A 94 15.40 4.85 7.22
CA GLY A 94 15.90 3.63 7.86
C GLY A 94 15.19 3.42 9.21
N ASP A 95 15.98 3.43 10.28
CA ASP A 95 15.48 3.33 11.66
C ASP A 95 15.24 4.71 12.32
N ASP A 96 15.70 5.79 11.69
CA ASP A 96 15.59 7.14 12.24
C ASP A 96 14.19 7.71 12.04
N LEU A 97 13.58 8.11 13.16
CA LEU A 97 12.46 9.03 13.15
C LEU A 97 13.03 10.45 13.07
N VAL A 98 12.96 11.04 11.88
CA VAL A 98 13.63 12.30 11.51
C VAL A 98 12.85 13.51 12.02
N ARG A 99 11.53 13.51 11.81
CA ARG A 99 10.61 14.60 12.21
C ARG A 99 9.21 14.05 12.48
N VAL A 100 8.46 14.70 13.37
CA VAL A 100 7.02 14.46 13.61
C VAL A 100 6.30 15.79 13.73
N TRP A 101 5.08 15.89 13.22
CA TRP A 101 4.17 17.03 13.35
C TRP A 101 2.85 16.64 14.03
N PRO A 102 2.11 17.60 14.64
CA PRO A 102 0.82 17.33 15.25
C PRO A 102 -0.18 16.76 14.24
N HIS A 103 -0.84 15.67 14.60
CA HIS A 103 -1.66 14.86 13.69
C HIS A 103 -3.09 14.58 14.20
N GLY A 104 -3.34 14.81 15.49
CA GLY A 104 -4.62 14.52 16.14
C GLY A 104 -4.94 13.02 16.22
N GLY A 105 -6.17 12.70 16.64
CA GLY A 105 -6.65 11.32 16.82
C GLY A 105 -7.11 10.62 15.52
N ALA A 106 -6.34 10.70 14.43
CA ALA A 106 -6.65 9.94 13.22
C ALA A 106 -6.19 8.48 13.33
N PHE A 107 -6.83 7.57 12.58
CA PHE A 107 -6.59 6.12 12.56
C PHE A 107 -6.37 5.53 11.15
N ALA A 108 -6.23 6.39 10.14
CA ALA A 108 -6.04 6.03 8.74
C ALA A 108 -4.86 6.83 8.18
N TYR A 109 -3.65 6.35 8.47
CA TYR A 109 -2.42 6.94 7.96
C TYR A 109 -2.02 6.28 6.65
N ARG A 110 -1.24 7.04 5.89
CA ARG A 110 -0.77 6.68 4.56
C ARG A 110 0.75 6.78 4.58
N LEU A 111 1.42 5.84 3.94
CA LEU A 111 2.85 5.93 3.65
C LEU A 111 3.01 6.42 2.22
N VAL A 112 3.80 7.46 2.02
CA VAL A 112 4.24 7.88 0.69
C VAL A 112 5.69 7.44 0.53
N VAL A 113 5.91 6.53 -0.41
CA VAL A 113 7.19 5.88 -0.71
C VAL A 113 7.65 6.37 -2.08
N PRO A 114 8.87 6.92 -2.23
CA PRO A 114 9.36 7.40 -3.52
C PRO A 114 9.75 6.21 -4.40
N GLY A 115 9.32 6.20 -5.66
CA GLY A 115 9.63 5.20 -6.68
C GLY A 115 10.90 5.53 -7.49
N VAL A 116 11.32 4.61 -8.36
CA VAL A 116 12.59 4.73 -9.11
C VAL A 116 12.37 5.50 -10.42
N GLY A 117 12.94 6.70 -10.51
CA GLY A 117 12.75 7.61 -11.65
C GLY A 117 11.85 8.81 -11.34
N GLY A 118 11.57 9.07 -10.06
CA GLY A 118 10.80 10.23 -9.63
C GLY A 118 9.28 10.02 -9.59
N ASP A 119 8.79 8.79 -9.67
CA ASP A 119 7.44 8.47 -9.22
C ASP A 119 7.37 8.37 -7.68
N ALA A 120 6.18 8.22 -7.13
CA ALA A 120 5.96 7.82 -5.75
C ALA A 120 4.64 7.05 -5.65
N VAL A 121 4.42 6.35 -4.54
CA VAL A 121 3.22 5.55 -4.28
C VAL A 121 2.67 5.87 -2.89
N GLU A 122 1.34 5.98 -2.79
CA GLU A 122 0.62 6.03 -1.52
C GLU A 122 0.08 4.64 -1.18
N VAL A 123 0.36 4.18 0.03
CA VAL A 123 -0.17 2.92 0.59
C VAL A 123 -0.69 3.16 2.00
N GLY A 124 -1.87 2.64 2.31
CA GLY A 124 -2.49 2.76 3.63
C GLY A 124 -1.89 1.81 4.65
N VAL A 125 -1.83 2.29 5.88
CA VAL A 125 -1.48 1.49 7.06
C VAL A 125 -2.60 1.63 8.09
N PRO A 126 -3.25 0.52 8.50
CA PRO A 126 -4.35 0.58 9.45
C PRO A 126 -3.85 0.96 10.86
N GLY A 127 -4.65 1.75 11.59
CA GLY A 127 -4.43 2.00 13.01
C GLY A 127 -3.68 3.30 13.33
N SER A 128 -2.91 3.30 14.41
CA SER A 128 -2.34 4.52 14.98
C SER A 128 -1.12 5.04 14.20
N VAL A 129 -0.80 6.32 14.38
CA VAL A 129 0.43 6.95 13.86
C VAL A 129 1.68 6.16 14.24
N ARG A 130 1.68 5.56 15.44
CA ARG A 130 2.81 4.82 15.98
C ARG A 130 3.00 3.52 15.19
N HIS A 131 1.91 2.82 14.90
CA HIS A 131 1.96 1.65 14.02
C HIS A 131 2.41 2.05 12.60
N ALA A 132 1.90 3.16 12.06
CA ALA A 132 2.34 3.69 10.77
C ALA A 132 3.84 4.05 10.73
N VAL A 133 4.40 4.63 11.80
CA VAL A 133 5.85 4.89 11.94
C VAL A 133 6.66 3.59 12.02
N VAL A 134 6.18 2.56 12.74
CA VAL A 134 6.83 1.24 12.80
C VAL A 134 6.86 0.59 11.42
N VAL A 135 5.74 0.58 10.68
CA VAL A 135 5.69 0.06 9.32
C VAL A 135 6.57 0.89 8.37
N ALA A 136 6.56 2.22 8.50
CA ALA A 136 7.41 3.12 7.72
C ALA A 136 8.91 2.83 7.90
N ARG A 137 9.37 2.44 9.09
CA ARG A 137 10.76 1.99 9.31
C ARG A 137 11.08 0.73 8.53
N VAL A 138 10.21 -0.28 8.58
CA VAL A 138 10.44 -1.53 7.84
C VAL A 138 10.51 -1.26 6.34
N VAL A 139 9.58 -0.46 5.80
CA VAL A 139 9.56 -0.06 4.38
C VAL A 139 10.79 0.78 4.04
N SER A 140 11.13 1.79 4.84
CA SER A 140 12.26 2.70 4.61
C SER A 140 13.61 1.98 4.66
N ARG A 141 13.81 1.09 5.64
CA ARG A 141 15.01 0.25 5.76
C ARG A 141 15.15 -0.72 4.58
N ALA A 142 14.06 -1.35 4.15
CA ALA A 142 14.08 -2.29 3.02
C ALA A 142 14.26 -1.58 1.66
N ALA A 143 13.69 -0.39 1.49
CA ALA A 143 13.76 0.38 0.24
C ALA A 143 15.00 1.32 0.15
N GLY A 144 15.71 1.53 1.26
CA GLY A 144 16.88 2.42 1.32
C GLY A 144 16.57 3.90 1.06
N VAL A 145 15.32 4.33 1.30
CA VAL A 145 14.83 5.69 1.00
C VAL A 145 13.97 6.22 2.14
N PRO A 146 13.87 7.56 2.33
CA PRO A 146 12.94 8.13 3.28
C PRO A 146 11.49 7.77 2.93
N VAL A 147 10.65 7.59 3.95
CA VAL A 147 9.21 7.33 3.84
C VAL A 147 8.45 8.39 4.65
N LEU A 148 7.44 8.99 4.02
CA LEU A 148 6.56 9.95 4.70
C LEU A 148 5.37 9.21 5.30
N VAL A 149 5.13 9.39 6.59
CA VAL A 149 3.83 9.06 7.20
C VAL A 149 2.95 10.28 7.04
N THR A 150 1.78 10.12 6.42
CA THR A 150 0.86 11.21 6.13
C THR A 150 -0.56 10.90 6.56
N ARG A 151 -1.36 11.95 6.66
CA ARG A 151 -2.81 11.89 6.82
C ARG A 151 -3.46 12.48 5.58
N ARG A 152 -4.44 11.77 5.02
CA ARG A 152 -5.30 12.25 3.93
C ARG A 152 -6.34 13.20 4.54
N ASP A 153 -6.20 14.51 4.29
CA ASP A 153 -7.10 15.54 4.83
C ASP A 153 -8.31 15.82 3.92
N GLY A 154 -8.28 15.32 2.69
CA GLY A 154 -9.45 15.27 1.80
C GLY A 154 -9.12 14.76 0.40
N VAL A 155 -10.11 14.15 -0.25
CA VAL A 155 -10.12 13.89 -1.70
C VAL A 155 -11.10 14.88 -2.32
N ARG A 156 -10.73 15.51 -3.44
CA ARG A 156 -11.64 16.32 -4.25
C ARG A 156 -11.67 15.73 -5.65
N GLU A 157 -12.84 15.23 -6.04
CA GLU A 157 -13.14 14.86 -7.42
C GLU A 157 -13.43 16.14 -8.23
N ARG A 158 -12.86 16.25 -9.42
CA ARG A 158 -13.19 17.31 -10.36
C ARG A 158 -14.49 16.92 -11.11
N GLY A 159 -15.51 17.76 -11.01
CA GLY A 159 -16.92 17.40 -11.27
C GLY A 159 -17.24 16.67 -12.59
N LEU A 160 -18.25 15.80 -12.52
CA LEU A 160 -18.73 14.88 -13.54
C LEU A 160 -19.20 15.56 -14.85
N TRP A 161 -18.43 15.42 -15.93
CA TRP A 161 -18.91 15.41 -17.33
C TRP A 161 -18.03 14.42 -18.14
N PRO A 162 -18.58 13.72 -19.15
CA PRO A 162 -17.92 12.54 -19.71
C PRO A 162 -16.90 12.89 -20.81
N THR A 163 -15.69 12.31 -20.76
CA THR A 163 -15.03 11.66 -21.92
C THR A 163 -13.71 10.96 -21.58
N HIS A 164 -13.30 10.07 -22.49
CA HIS A 164 -12.06 9.31 -22.50
C HIS A 164 -10.76 10.15 -22.41
N VAL A 165 -9.73 9.56 -21.80
CA VAL A 165 -8.31 9.87 -22.01
C VAL A 165 -7.56 8.53 -22.26
N PRO A 166 -6.51 8.46 -23.10
CA PRO A 166 -5.98 7.18 -23.57
C PRO A 166 -5.06 6.48 -22.56
N VAL A 167 -5.31 5.18 -22.34
CA VAL A 167 -4.45 4.29 -21.54
C VAL A 167 -3.33 3.69 -22.39
N PRO A 168 -2.08 3.67 -21.88
CA PRO A 168 -1.25 2.48 -22.06
C PRO A 168 -0.34 2.15 -20.85
N PRO A 169 0.15 0.90 -20.72
CA PRO A 169 -0.18 -0.30 -21.49
C PRO A 169 -1.16 -1.21 -20.73
N GLY A 170 -2.27 -1.60 -21.37
CA GLY A 170 -3.19 -2.65 -20.89
C GLY A 170 -3.75 -2.40 -19.49
N GLU A 171 -4.84 -1.63 -19.39
CA GLU A 171 -5.53 -1.41 -18.12
C GLU A 171 -5.88 -2.74 -17.46
N VAL A 172 -5.25 -3.06 -16.32
CA VAL A 172 -5.59 -4.25 -15.56
C VAL A 172 -6.97 -4.02 -14.98
N THR A 173 -7.96 -4.74 -15.48
CA THR A 173 -9.33 -4.73 -14.98
C THR A 173 -9.58 -5.94 -14.08
N ASP A 174 -10.73 -5.97 -13.40
CA ASP A 174 -11.17 -7.16 -12.65
C ASP A 174 -11.19 -8.43 -13.54
N ASP A 175 -11.52 -8.33 -14.83
CA ASP A 175 -11.57 -9.48 -15.75
C ASP A 175 -10.22 -9.84 -16.40
N THR A 176 -9.14 -9.13 -16.11
CA THR A 176 -7.83 -9.34 -16.73
C THR A 176 -7.10 -10.56 -16.18
N ALA A 177 -6.61 -11.46 -17.04
CA ALA A 177 -5.77 -12.59 -16.66
C ALA A 177 -4.63 -12.83 -17.67
N TRP A 178 -3.40 -12.97 -17.20
CA TRP A 178 -2.22 -13.32 -18.01
C TRP A 178 -1.01 -13.68 -17.13
N VAL A 179 0.00 -14.32 -17.72
CA VAL A 179 1.27 -14.67 -17.06
C VAL A 179 2.45 -14.19 -17.91
N SER A 180 3.45 -13.57 -17.27
CA SER A 180 4.69 -13.14 -17.91
C SER A 180 5.58 -14.35 -18.23
N PRO A 181 6.30 -14.37 -19.37
CA PRO A 181 7.35 -15.35 -19.61
C PRO A 181 8.42 -15.40 -18.50
N ALA A 182 8.67 -14.27 -17.82
CA ALA A 182 9.60 -14.20 -16.69
C ALA A 182 9.18 -15.06 -15.50
N ALA A 183 7.88 -15.31 -15.33
CA ALA A 183 7.35 -16.16 -14.26
C ALA A 183 7.86 -17.61 -14.31
N ALA A 184 8.25 -18.10 -15.50
CA ALA A 184 8.75 -19.47 -15.67
C ALA A 184 10.17 -19.68 -15.08
N ALA A 185 10.93 -18.60 -14.88
CA ALA A 185 12.27 -18.62 -14.29
C ALA A 185 12.29 -18.13 -12.83
N PHE A 186 11.14 -17.68 -12.31
CA PHE A 186 11.02 -17.10 -10.98
C PHE A 186 10.93 -18.19 -9.91
N VAL A 187 11.71 -18.05 -8.84
CA VAL A 187 11.63 -18.91 -7.64
C VAL A 187 10.84 -18.14 -6.57
N PRO A 188 9.62 -18.57 -6.20
CA PRO A 188 8.80 -17.85 -5.23
C PRO A 188 9.48 -17.83 -3.85
N PRO A 189 9.62 -16.66 -3.20
CA PRO A 189 10.10 -16.60 -1.83
C PRO A 189 9.03 -17.18 -0.89
N ASP A 190 9.49 -17.91 0.12
CA ASP A 190 8.62 -18.42 1.17
C ASP A 190 8.05 -17.27 2.01
N VAL A 191 6.85 -17.46 2.54
CA VAL A 191 6.15 -16.50 3.41
C VAL A 191 5.76 -17.24 4.67
N VAL A 192 5.84 -16.58 5.82
CA VAL A 192 5.50 -17.18 7.12
C VAL A 192 4.09 -17.77 7.06
N ASP A 193 4.00 -19.09 7.17
CA ASP A 193 2.72 -19.81 7.25
C ASP A 193 2.07 -19.52 8.61
N CYS A 194 0.81 -19.13 8.61
CA CYS A 194 0.04 -18.90 9.84
C CYS A 194 -0.76 -20.14 10.31
N CYS A 195 -0.71 -21.26 9.59
CA CYS A 195 -1.21 -22.54 10.08
C CYS A 195 -0.30 -23.15 11.17
N SER A 196 -0.90 -23.87 12.12
CA SER A 196 -0.17 -24.60 13.17
C SER A 196 -0.66 -26.06 13.29
N PRO A 197 0.16 -27.05 12.88
CA PRO A 197 1.43 -26.91 12.16
C PRO A 197 1.24 -26.28 10.77
N ALA A 198 2.31 -25.70 10.22
CA ALA A 198 2.35 -25.27 8.83
C ALA A 198 2.08 -26.47 7.90
N ASP A 199 1.28 -26.28 6.86
CA ASP A 199 0.84 -27.36 5.98
C ASP A 199 1.03 -27.00 4.50
N PRO A 200 2.10 -27.52 3.86
CA PRO A 200 2.38 -27.25 2.46
C PRO A 200 1.43 -28.00 1.50
N THR A 201 0.55 -28.87 1.99
CA THR A 201 -0.43 -29.60 1.16
C THR A 201 -1.69 -28.78 0.86
N LEU A 202 -1.88 -27.65 1.56
CA LEU A 202 -3.00 -26.72 1.37
C LEU A 202 -2.99 -25.95 0.03
N GLY A 203 -1.92 -26.05 -0.76
CA GLY A 203 -1.78 -25.38 -2.05
C GLY A 203 -0.41 -24.74 -2.29
N PRO A 204 -0.22 -24.06 -3.43
CA PRO A 204 1.02 -23.34 -3.74
C PRO A 204 1.29 -22.16 -2.79
N LEU A 205 2.51 -21.61 -2.84
CA LEU A 205 2.81 -20.36 -2.14
C LEU A 205 1.91 -19.23 -2.68
N VAL A 206 1.50 -18.31 -1.80
CA VAL A 206 0.77 -17.11 -2.21
C VAL A 206 1.56 -16.26 -3.22
N THR A 207 2.89 -16.29 -3.10
CA THR A 207 3.86 -15.64 -4.00
C THR A 207 4.10 -16.38 -5.32
N ASP A 208 3.55 -17.57 -5.54
CA ASP A 208 3.81 -18.39 -6.72
C ASP A 208 2.95 -18.00 -7.94
N PRO A 209 3.55 -17.49 -9.04
CA PRO A 209 2.82 -17.11 -10.24
C PRO A 209 2.53 -18.28 -11.20
N SER A 210 3.00 -19.50 -10.91
CA SER A 210 2.91 -20.62 -11.85
C SER A 210 1.48 -21.16 -12.01
N ASP A 211 0.72 -21.30 -10.92
CA ASP A 211 -0.65 -21.83 -11.01
C ASP A 211 -1.59 -20.84 -11.73
N VAL A 212 -2.30 -21.37 -12.73
CA VAL A 212 -3.21 -20.62 -13.58
C VAL A 212 -4.56 -20.35 -12.93
N ARG A 213 -4.93 -21.15 -11.93
CA ARG A 213 -6.19 -21.03 -11.21
C ARG A 213 -6.15 -19.80 -10.32
N PRO A 214 -7.26 -19.03 -10.22
CA PRO A 214 -7.40 -18.10 -9.12
C PRO A 214 -7.44 -18.89 -7.81
N GLY A 215 -7.11 -18.19 -6.72
CA GLY A 215 -7.12 -18.78 -5.39
C GLY A 215 -7.29 -17.72 -4.33
N VAL A 216 -7.62 -18.17 -3.13
CA VAL A 216 -7.74 -17.33 -1.95
C VAL A 216 -6.70 -17.75 -0.91
N TYR A 217 -6.37 -16.86 0.01
CA TYR A 217 -5.54 -17.17 1.16
C TYR A 217 -6.05 -16.41 2.37
N TRP A 218 -5.80 -16.94 3.55
CA TRP A 218 -5.99 -16.19 4.79
C TRP A 218 -4.73 -15.39 5.11
N SER A 219 -4.91 -14.19 5.63
CA SER A 219 -3.84 -13.39 6.22
C SER A 219 -4.16 -12.97 7.65
N THR A 220 -3.09 -12.86 8.45
CA THR A 220 -3.08 -12.34 9.82
C THR A 220 -1.93 -11.33 9.95
N ASN A 221 -1.79 -10.72 11.12
CA ASN A 221 -0.62 -9.90 11.44
C ASN A 221 0.71 -10.69 11.53
N HIS A 222 0.67 -12.03 11.47
CA HIS A 222 1.82 -12.91 11.70
C HIS A 222 2.24 -13.73 10.48
N GLY A 223 1.40 -13.79 9.44
CA GLY A 223 1.65 -14.64 8.27
C GLY A 223 0.41 -14.85 7.41
N THR A 224 0.57 -15.65 6.37
CA THR A 224 -0.48 -16.05 5.43
C THR A 224 -0.53 -17.55 5.27
N THR A 225 -1.70 -18.14 5.02
CA THR A 225 -1.76 -19.54 4.59
C THR A 225 -1.14 -19.69 3.19
N ARG A 226 -0.99 -20.95 2.75
CA ARG A 226 -0.89 -21.27 1.32
C ARG A 226 -2.10 -20.72 0.55
N CYS A 227 -1.95 -20.60 -0.77
CA CYS A 227 -3.05 -20.21 -1.65
C CYS A 227 -3.94 -21.42 -1.89
N LEU A 228 -5.14 -21.40 -1.33
CA LEU A 228 -6.19 -22.39 -1.57
C LEU A 228 -6.77 -22.18 -2.95
N LEU A 229 -7.05 -23.26 -3.65
CA LEU A 229 -7.67 -23.21 -4.97
C LEU A 229 -9.09 -23.78 -4.87
N GLU A 230 -9.92 -23.47 -5.85
CA GLU A 230 -11.36 -23.72 -5.78
C GLU A 230 -11.69 -25.21 -5.51
N GLY A 231 -12.46 -25.46 -4.45
CA GLY A 231 -12.91 -26.80 -4.07
C GLY A 231 -11.94 -27.64 -3.22
N GLU A 232 -10.78 -27.09 -2.81
CA GLU A 232 -9.77 -27.87 -2.08
C GLU A 232 -10.08 -28.05 -0.57
N LEU A 233 -10.71 -27.06 0.10
CA LEU A 233 -11.08 -27.11 1.53
C LEU A 233 -12.31 -26.24 1.85
N THR A 234 -13.02 -26.56 2.94
CA THR A 234 -14.02 -25.64 3.50
C THR A 234 -13.38 -24.54 4.36
N PRO A 235 -14.05 -23.39 4.58
CA PRO A 235 -13.57 -22.35 5.49
C PRO A 235 -13.36 -22.87 6.92
N GLU A 236 -14.21 -23.78 7.39
CA GLU A 236 -14.17 -24.33 8.76
C GLU A 236 -12.94 -25.24 8.95
N GLU A 237 -12.67 -26.11 7.97
CA GLU A 237 -11.51 -27.03 7.99
C GLU A 237 -10.17 -26.29 8.01
N LEU A 238 -10.12 -25.09 7.43
CA LEU A 238 -8.91 -24.28 7.38
C LEU A 238 -8.79 -23.31 8.57
N THR A 239 -9.87 -22.65 8.96
CA THR A 239 -9.87 -21.76 10.13
C THR A 239 -9.51 -22.52 11.41
N GLY A 240 -9.95 -23.78 11.55
CA GLY A 240 -9.52 -24.67 12.62
C GLY A 240 -8.01 -24.96 12.70
N ARG A 241 -7.23 -24.60 11.67
CA ARG A 241 -5.75 -24.74 11.61
C ARG A 241 -5.00 -23.45 11.90
N ILE A 242 -5.68 -22.30 11.98
CA ILE A 242 -5.07 -20.98 12.18
C ILE A 242 -5.19 -20.61 13.67
N PRO A 243 -4.09 -20.44 14.43
CA PRO A 243 -4.18 -20.08 15.85
C PRO A 243 -4.95 -18.78 16.09
N MET A 244 -5.88 -18.81 17.04
CA MET A 244 -6.56 -17.62 17.56
C MET A 244 -5.57 -16.79 18.42
N GLY A 245 -5.72 -15.46 18.44
CA GLY A 245 -4.68 -14.62 19.06
C GLY A 245 -4.95 -13.12 19.15
N TYR A 246 -6.21 -12.71 19.32
CA TYR A 246 -6.61 -11.29 19.32
C TYR A 246 -6.13 -10.52 18.06
N THR A 247 -6.18 -11.18 16.91
CA THR A 247 -5.83 -10.61 15.59
C THR A 247 -7.09 -10.35 14.79
N ASN A 248 -6.97 -9.71 13.63
CA ASN A 248 -7.94 -9.92 12.56
C ASN A 248 -7.47 -11.07 11.67
N LEU A 249 -8.43 -11.77 11.07
CA LEU A 249 -8.23 -12.80 10.06
C LEU A 249 -8.96 -12.33 8.80
N HIS A 250 -8.25 -12.29 7.67
CA HIS A 250 -8.71 -11.67 6.44
C HIS A 250 -8.66 -12.66 5.28
N LEU A 251 -9.75 -12.78 4.52
CA LEU A 251 -9.79 -13.55 3.29
C LEU A 251 -9.34 -12.66 2.16
N GLU A 252 -8.31 -13.07 1.43
CA GLU A 252 -7.83 -12.34 0.27
C GLU A 252 -7.87 -13.23 -0.97
N GLU A 253 -8.50 -12.74 -2.03
CA GLU A 253 -8.39 -13.30 -3.37
C GLU A 253 -7.07 -12.84 -3.99
N ARG A 254 -6.26 -13.76 -4.49
CA ARG A 254 -4.98 -13.43 -5.12
C ARG A 254 -5.19 -12.84 -6.52
N ARG A 255 -4.84 -11.56 -6.71
CA ARG A 255 -5.09 -10.78 -7.94
C ARG A 255 -3.85 -10.62 -8.82
N ALA A 256 -2.67 -10.39 -8.24
CA ALA A 256 -1.42 -10.30 -8.98
C ALA A 256 -0.18 -10.66 -8.14
N VAL A 257 0.90 -11.05 -8.81
CA VAL A 257 2.26 -11.20 -8.23
C VAL A 257 3.22 -10.33 -9.01
N VAL A 258 4.02 -9.54 -8.29
CA VAL A 258 4.98 -8.57 -8.84
C VAL A 258 6.35 -8.78 -8.19
N HIS A 259 7.43 -8.77 -8.97
CA HIS A 259 8.80 -8.94 -8.49
C HIS A 259 9.78 -8.02 -9.24
N ASP A 260 10.68 -7.36 -8.52
CA ASP A 260 11.59 -6.28 -9.00
C ASP A 260 10.93 -5.20 -9.89
N GLY A 261 9.63 -4.98 -9.70
CA GLY A 261 8.82 -4.08 -10.54
C GLY A 261 8.38 -4.65 -11.88
N GLU A 262 8.54 -5.95 -12.12
CA GLU A 262 7.88 -6.70 -13.19
C GLU A 262 6.63 -7.40 -12.65
N VAL A 263 5.50 -7.22 -13.34
CA VAL A 263 4.28 -7.98 -13.01
C VAL A 263 4.43 -9.38 -13.61
N LEU A 264 4.61 -10.38 -12.74
CA LEU A 264 4.82 -11.77 -13.15
C LEU A 264 3.50 -12.44 -13.55
N ARG A 265 2.41 -12.09 -12.86
CA ARG A 265 1.08 -12.63 -13.13
C ARG A 265 -0.04 -11.71 -12.69
N VAL A 266 -1.15 -11.74 -13.44
CA VAL A 266 -2.47 -11.26 -13.04
C VAL A 266 -3.49 -12.40 -13.22
N TRP A 267 -4.39 -12.58 -12.25
CA TRP A 267 -5.55 -13.47 -12.36
C TRP A 267 -6.82 -12.65 -12.58
N ALA A 268 -7.82 -13.19 -13.30
CA ALA A 268 -9.15 -12.56 -13.39
C ALA A 268 -9.91 -12.75 -12.06
N ARG A 269 -10.87 -11.86 -11.76
CA ARG A 269 -11.62 -11.83 -10.50
C ARG A 269 -12.40 -13.12 -10.35
N HIS A 270 -11.98 -13.91 -9.37
CA HIS A 270 -12.74 -15.03 -8.91
C HIS A 270 -13.94 -14.51 -8.13
N ARG A 271 -15.15 -14.88 -8.57
CA ARG A 271 -16.39 -14.51 -7.87
C ARG A 271 -16.58 -15.41 -6.66
N VAL A 272 -15.67 -15.29 -5.69
CA VAL A 272 -15.85 -15.84 -4.34
C VAL A 272 -17.11 -15.19 -3.79
N GLU A 273 -18.23 -15.92 -3.75
CA GLU A 273 -19.36 -15.48 -2.95
C GLU A 273 -18.91 -15.49 -1.49
N PRO A 274 -19.00 -14.36 -0.75
CA PRO A 274 -18.74 -14.39 0.69
C PRO A 274 -19.74 -15.38 1.30
N VAL A 275 -19.20 -16.36 2.02
CA VAL A 275 -19.91 -17.57 2.46
C VAL A 275 -21.20 -17.18 3.19
N ARG A 276 -22.34 -17.48 2.56
CA ARG A 276 -23.67 -17.15 3.09
C ARG A 276 -24.15 -18.22 4.06
N GLU A 277 -23.42 -18.43 5.16
CA GLU A 277 -23.93 -19.29 6.22
C GLU A 277 -25.21 -18.68 6.85
N PRO A 278 -26.29 -19.45 6.99
CA PRO A 278 -27.48 -19.01 7.72
C PRO A 278 -27.20 -18.89 9.22
N GLY A 279 -26.77 -17.69 9.66
CA GLY A 279 -26.54 -17.39 11.08
C GLY A 279 -25.35 -16.47 11.35
N LEU A 280 -24.44 -16.30 10.39
CA LEU A 280 -23.33 -15.37 10.53
C LEU A 280 -23.84 -13.91 10.42
N PRO A 281 -23.35 -12.98 11.27
CA PRO A 281 -23.78 -11.57 11.23
C PRO A 281 -23.54 -10.89 9.89
N ALA A 282 -24.33 -9.86 9.56
CA ALA A 282 -24.16 -9.07 8.33
C ALA A 282 -22.82 -8.28 8.25
N ALA A 283 -21.96 -8.37 9.26
CA ALA A 283 -20.64 -7.73 9.34
C ALA A 283 -19.58 -8.37 8.42
N TRP A 284 -19.88 -9.50 7.76
CA TRP A 284 -18.96 -10.28 6.93
C TRP A 284 -18.76 -9.69 5.53
N ARG A 285 -18.72 -8.36 5.42
CA ARG A 285 -18.33 -7.63 4.21
C ARG A 285 -17.21 -6.66 4.55
N ALA A 286 -16.01 -7.01 4.13
CA ALA A 286 -15.00 -5.99 3.93
C ALA A 286 -15.47 -5.02 2.82
N PRO A 287 -15.10 -3.73 2.86
CA PRO A 287 -15.08 -2.93 1.64
C PRO A 287 -14.20 -3.64 0.59
N GLU A 288 -14.44 -3.40 -0.71
CA GLU A 288 -13.63 -3.98 -1.79
C GLU A 288 -12.24 -3.31 -1.83
N GLU A 289 -11.41 -3.58 -0.82
CA GLU A 289 -10.07 -3.03 -0.62
C GLU A 289 -9.01 -3.98 -1.17
N PHE A 290 -8.01 -3.42 -1.85
CA PHE A 290 -6.83 -4.16 -2.24
C PHE A 290 -5.78 -4.11 -1.13
N ARG A 291 -5.12 -5.24 -0.89
CA ARG A 291 -4.04 -5.41 0.09
C ARG A 291 -2.76 -5.72 -0.65
N LEU A 292 -1.64 -5.18 -0.19
CA LEU A 292 -0.31 -5.46 -0.72
C LEU A 292 0.48 -6.22 0.33
N LEU A 293 0.84 -7.46 0.02
CA LEU A 293 1.65 -8.33 0.85
C LEU A 293 3.09 -8.31 0.34
N VAL A 294 3.99 -7.61 1.04
CA VAL A 294 5.40 -7.52 0.67
C VAL A 294 6.20 -8.65 1.35
N ALA A 295 6.59 -9.65 0.58
CA ALA A 295 7.37 -10.79 1.04
C ALA A 295 8.87 -10.44 1.14
N GLY A 296 9.53 -10.88 2.21
CA GLY A 296 10.99 -10.77 2.37
C GLY A 296 11.53 -9.40 2.80
N ALA A 297 10.67 -8.46 3.23
CA ALA A 297 11.12 -7.14 3.69
C ALA A 297 12.02 -7.22 4.95
N ALA A 298 13.33 -7.01 4.76
CA ALA A 298 14.33 -6.80 5.81
C ALA A 298 14.35 -7.85 6.96
N GLY A 299 14.09 -9.13 6.64
CA GLY A 299 14.19 -10.25 7.59
C GLY A 299 13.05 -10.36 8.60
N ALA A 300 11.96 -9.61 8.42
CA ALA A 300 10.73 -9.72 9.21
C ALA A 300 9.61 -10.42 8.43
N ALA A 301 8.50 -10.73 9.12
CA ALA A 301 7.28 -11.23 8.50
C ALA A 301 6.78 -10.29 7.38
N ALA A 302 5.98 -10.84 6.46
CA ALA A 302 5.49 -10.09 5.30
C ALA A 302 4.72 -8.83 5.73
N VAL A 303 5.06 -7.68 5.14
CA VAL A 303 4.41 -6.41 5.47
C VAL A 303 3.11 -6.30 4.70
N ARG A 304 2.01 -6.11 5.42
CA ARG A 304 0.67 -5.96 4.83
C ARG A 304 0.26 -4.48 4.81
N LEU A 305 -0.04 -4.00 3.62
CA LEU A 305 -0.40 -2.60 3.33
C LEU A 305 -1.76 -2.56 2.61
N THR A 306 -2.40 -1.39 2.58
CA THR A 306 -3.65 -1.15 1.86
C THR A 306 -3.37 -0.38 0.58
N ALA A 307 -3.89 -0.81 -0.57
CA ALA A 307 -3.88 -0.03 -1.80
C ALA A 307 -5.17 0.78 -1.95
N GLU A 308 -5.25 1.63 -2.99
CA GLU A 308 -6.54 2.20 -3.41
C GLU A 308 -7.50 1.10 -3.89
N PRO A 309 -8.84 1.32 -3.88
CA PRO A 309 -9.85 0.30 -4.21
C PRO A 309 -9.95 -0.06 -5.70
N ASP A 310 -8.90 0.20 -6.48
CA ASP A 310 -8.80 -0.12 -7.90
C ASP A 310 -7.63 -1.09 -8.13
N VAL A 311 -7.87 -2.16 -8.90
CA VAL A 311 -6.85 -3.19 -9.17
C VAL A 311 -5.69 -2.65 -9.99
N ALA A 312 -5.92 -1.71 -10.93
CA ALA A 312 -4.84 -1.12 -11.70
C ALA A 312 -3.94 -0.24 -10.81
N ALA A 313 -4.53 0.57 -9.93
CA ALA A 313 -3.81 1.33 -8.92
C ALA A 313 -3.04 0.43 -7.93
N ALA A 314 -3.63 -0.68 -7.49
CA ALA A 314 -2.98 -1.64 -6.61
C ALA A 314 -1.78 -2.35 -7.29
N VAL A 315 -1.91 -2.72 -8.57
CA VAL A 315 -0.80 -3.29 -9.35
C VAL A 315 0.30 -2.25 -9.61
N ARG A 316 -0.04 -0.99 -9.94
CA ARG A 316 0.95 0.10 -10.03
C ARG A 316 1.69 0.29 -8.70
N ALA A 317 0.97 0.29 -7.58
CA ALA A 317 1.57 0.40 -6.26
C ALA A 317 2.51 -0.76 -5.94
N ALA A 318 2.11 -1.99 -6.29
CA ALA A 318 2.96 -3.18 -6.16
C ALA A 318 4.24 -3.09 -7.01
N VAL A 319 4.17 -2.59 -8.25
CA VAL A 319 5.34 -2.37 -9.11
C VAL A 319 6.35 -1.41 -8.48
N VAL A 320 5.88 -0.26 -7.97
CA VAL A 320 6.75 0.74 -7.33
C VAL A 320 7.42 0.16 -6.08
N LEU A 321 6.66 -0.45 -5.18
CA LEU A 321 7.19 -1.07 -3.95
C LEU A 321 8.15 -2.21 -4.27
N SER A 322 7.78 -3.09 -5.20
CA SER A 322 8.56 -4.27 -5.58
C SER A 322 9.94 -3.90 -6.11
N ARG A 323 10.02 -2.90 -7.01
CA ARG A 323 11.28 -2.37 -7.54
C ARG A 323 12.12 -1.68 -6.47
N ARG A 324 11.49 -0.91 -5.57
CA ARG A 324 12.20 -0.17 -4.52
C ARG A 324 12.77 -1.07 -3.43
N MET A 325 12.01 -2.08 -3.01
CA MET A 325 12.39 -3.01 -1.94
C MET A 325 13.11 -4.26 -2.47
N ARG A 326 13.24 -4.41 -3.80
CA ARG A 326 13.70 -5.64 -4.49
C ARG A 326 13.00 -6.89 -3.96
N ALA A 327 11.69 -6.76 -3.78
CA ALA A 327 10.85 -7.69 -3.03
C ALA A 327 9.69 -8.19 -3.88
N THR A 328 9.18 -9.36 -3.57
CA THR A 328 7.94 -9.87 -4.18
C THR A 328 6.75 -9.24 -3.48
N VAL A 329 5.85 -8.64 -4.24
CA VAL A 329 4.60 -8.05 -3.74
C VAL A 329 3.42 -8.83 -4.34
N VAL A 330 2.58 -9.40 -3.48
CA VAL A 330 1.29 -9.96 -3.89
C VAL A 330 0.22 -8.89 -3.73
N VAL A 331 -0.60 -8.72 -4.77
CA VAL A 331 -1.83 -7.94 -4.71
C VAL A 331 -2.96 -8.89 -4.33
N GLY A 332 -3.48 -8.75 -3.12
CA GLY A 332 -4.71 -9.38 -2.66
C GLY A 332 -5.91 -8.44 -2.84
N ARG A 333 -7.10 -9.00 -3.02
CA ARG A 333 -8.38 -8.30 -2.87
C ARG A 333 -9.07 -8.85 -1.64
N GLU A 334 -9.36 -8.01 -0.66
CA GLU A 334 -10.04 -8.46 0.55
C GLU A 334 -11.51 -8.82 0.24
N VAL A 335 -11.87 -10.06 0.57
CA VAL A 335 -13.21 -10.63 0.37
C VAL A 335 -14.00 -10.62 1.67
N ALA A 336 -13.32 -10.88 2.80
CA ALA A 336 -13.90 -10.91 4.13
C ALA A 336 -12.85 -10.55 5.20
N GLN A 337 -13.32 -10.07 6.35
CA GLN A 337 -12.52 -9.84 7.56
C GLN A 337 -13.35 -10.20 8.79
N TRP A 338 -12.71 -10.75 9.83
CA TRP A 338 -13.28 -10.83 11.18
C TRP A 338 -12.22 -10.72 12.27
N ALA A 339 -12.69 -10.48 13.51
CA ALA A 339 -11.88 -10.54 14.71
C ALA A 339 -11.65 -12.00 15.14
N TRP A 340 -10.38 -12.42 15.20
CA TRP A 340 -9.94 -13.79 15.46
C TRP A 340 -9.32 -13.91 16.86
N HIS A 341 -10.12 -14.39 17.80
CA HIS A 341 -9.91 -14.27 19.25
C HIS A 341 -10.23 -15.58 19.97
#